data_AF-U1Q777-F1
#
_entry.id   AF-U1Q777-F1
#
_cell.length_a   1.000
_cell.length_b   1.000
_cell.length_c   1.000
_cell.angle_alpha   90.00
_cell.angle_beta   90.00
_cell.angle_gamma   90.00
#
_symmetry.space_group_name_H-M   'P 1'
#
loop_
_entity.id
_entity.type
_entity.pdbx_description
1 polymer ?
#
loop_
_entity_poly.entity_id
_entity_poly.type
_entity_poly.pdbx_seq_one_letter_code
_entity_poly.pdbx_strand_id
1 'polypeptide(L)'
;MRDDQTSQNGIGRRQALTGVGLGAIGLLSGCSTLPAFGQRIRYGTVDQPSQSDPFYREWLPEPQGYPLSATHIEYVEPSNRGQSLFGAPYGGHYTKRNIDYIGMDFDEFDWFLCANGHTVGSVDVDADKVSQTISKTSYEQFDEYNGYDIYKRDDMRRTVGIGAERIIYSGFGSDPIDEIKRFIDVGAGRVQRWHEANEDLARIIDAAGAAPVTHVGGTRSEINGQQADLEGLTINTDESHVYPRWLLLFPDDVNITRSEIENHIAKSASALDPTRIDIEQTGQLVSLLAKIRPEEFRTISGGNPFNYMAIGQSGNVYQREFITWGFSHDAENDVVTVKHEAGDSISASRLTLYIVDTTAKDAEERYTEAPEQFADTYEVVQPGDTRQVEVNTTENWQINIAAEAKESVAGWTEISYVPPSRVTD
;
A
#
# COMPACT_ATOMS: atom_id res chain seq x y z
N MET A 1 -17.50 -16.50 -58.82
CA MET A 1 -18.77 -16.81 -59.50
C MET A 1 -19.29 -18.09 -58.88
N ARG A 2 -20.34 -17.97 -58.05
CA ARG A 2 -21.05 -19.00 -57.25
C ARG A 2 -20.21 -19.61 -56.11
N ASP A 3 -20.49 -19.33 -54.84
CA ASP A 3 -21.73 -19.60 -54.05
C ASP A 3 -22.09 -21.10 -54.15
N ASP A 4 -22.36 -21.85 -53.09
CA ASP A 4 -22.99 -21.48 -51.82
C ASP A 4 -23.08 -22.73 -50.91
N GLN A 5 -23.29 -22.50 -49.60
CA GLN A 5 -24.24 -23.22 -48.72
C GLN A 5 -23.99 -24.69 -48.30
N THR A 6 -24.33 -25.17 -47.10
CA THR A 6 -24.63 -24.66 -45.74
C THR A 6 -24.95 -25.89 -44.86
N SER A 7 -24.71 -25.71 -43.56
CA SER A 7 -25.51 -26.14 -42.40
C SER A 7 -25.79 -27.62 -42.07
N GLN A 8 -25.36 -27.95 -40.83
CA GLN A 8 -26.17 -28.38 -39.67
C GLN A 8 -27.14 -29.56 -39.78
N ASN A 9 -26.92 -30.53 -38.86
CA ASN A 9 -27.83 -31.07 -37.83
C ASN A 9 -27.24 -32.44 -37.42
N GLY A 10 -26.86 -32.74 -36.18
CA GLY A 10 -27.59 -32.59 -34.93
C GLY A 10 -28.05 -33.98 -34.48
N ILE A 11 -27.59 -34.49 -33.33
CA ILE A 11 -28.27 -35.53 -32.52
C ILE A 11 -27.87 -35.26 -31.06
N GLY A 12 -28.86 -34.87 -30.26
CA GLY A 12 -28.78 -34.88 -28.81
C GLY A 12 -29.24 -36.23 -28.23
N ARG A 13 -28.94 -36.44 -26.95
CA ARG A 13 -29.69 -37.35 -26.08
C ARG A 13 -29.82 -36.75 -24.68
N ARG A 14 -31.02 -36.27 -24.38
CA ARG A 14 -31.57 -36.12 -23.02
C ARG A 14 -32.10 -37.48 -22.55
N GLN A 15 -31.90 -37.81 -21.29
CA GLN A 15 -32.82 -38.55 -20.38
C GLN A 15 -32.39 -38.15 -18.95
N ALA A 16 -33.11 -37.32 -18.18
CA ALA A 16 -34.45 -37.46 -17.57
C ALA A 16 -34.42 -38.15 -16.17
N LEU A 17 -34.36 -37.29 -15.14
CA LEU A 17 -35.03 -37.27 -13.81
C LEU A 17 -35.77 -38.52 -13.27
N THR A 18 -35.51 -38.83 -11.99
CA THR A 18 -36.46 -38.92 -10.83
C THR A 18 -35.72 -39.60 -9.65
N GLY A 19 -35.82 -39.24 -8.36
CA GLY A 19 -36.55 -38.20 -7.64
C GLY A 19 -36.33 -38.32 -6.11
N VAL A 20 -36.62 -37.21 -5.41
CA VAL A 20 -37.12 -37.06 -4.02
C VAL A 20 -36.21 -37.43 -2.83
N GLY A 21 -35.73 -36.38 -2.16
CA GLY A 21 -35.39 -36.36 -0.74
C GLY A 21 -35.72 -34.97 -0.17
N LEU A 22 -36.93 -34.82 0.36
CA LEU A 22 -37.40 -33.61 1.07
C LEU A 22 -36.67 -33.48 2.41
N GLY A 23 -35.90 -32.41 2.58
CA GLY A 23 -35.32 -31.99 3.87
C GLY A 23 -35.46 -30.47 3.99
N ALA A 24 -36.12 -30.02 5.05
CA ALA A 24 -36.68 -28.68 5.23
C ALA A 24 -35.70 -27.52 4.97
N ILE A 25 -36.04 -26.66 4.01
CA ILE A 25 -35.46 -25.31 3.90
C ILE A 25 -36.14 -24.45 4.97
N GLY A 26 -35.45 -24.25 6.09
CA GLY A 26 -35.76 -23.19 7.03
C GLY A 26 -35.41 -21.84 6.40
N LEU A 27 -36.31 -21.29 5.58
CA LEU A 27 -36.30 -19.87 5.24
C LEU A 27 -36.59 -19.09 6.53
N LEU A 28 -35.56 -18.76 7.29
CA LEU A 28 -35.64 -17.64 8.23
C LEU A 28 -35.71 -16.39 7.35
N SER A 29 -36.96 -16.00 7.06
CA SER A 29 -37.32 -14.70 6.53
C SER A 29 -36.49 -13.63 7.24
N GLY A 30 -35.61 -12.98 6.46
CA GLY A 30 -34.92 -11.78 6.89
C GLY A 30 -35.95 -10.73 7.26
N CYS A 31 -36.16 -10.56 8.56
CA CYS A 31 -36.85 -9.41 9.08
C CYS A 31 -35.98 -8.20 8.76
N SER A 32 -36.29 -7.50 7.67
CA SER A 32 -35.90 -6.12 7.46
C SER A 32 -36.52 -5.31 8.59
N THR A 33 -35.84 -5.22 9.72
CA THR A 33 -36.20 -4.28 10.78
C THR A 33 -36.06 -2.89 10.20
N LEU A 34 -37.20 -2.21 10.01
CA LEU A 34 -37.23 -0.77 9.83
C LEU A 34 -36.36 -0.17 10.96
N PRO A 35 -35.44 0.76 10.65
CA PRO A 35 -34.63 1.38 11.69
C PRO A 35 -35.56 2.01 12.72
N ALA A 36 -35.25 1.83 14.00
CA ALA A 36 -35.92 2.58 15.05
C ALA A 36 -35.83 4.07 14.68
N PHE A 37 -36.96 4.78 14.70
CA PHE A 37 -37.01 6.20 14.36
C PHE A 37 -35.89 6.96 15.09
N GLY A 38 -34.88 7.43 14.35
CA GLY A 38 -33.70 8.14 14.88
C GLY A 38 -32.33 7.48 14.66
N GLN A 39 -32.25 6.21 14.24
CA GLN A 39 -30.97 5.61 13.87
C GLN A 39 -30.50 6.09 12.49
N ARG A 40 -29.33 6.76 12.44
CA ARG A 40 -28.68 7.20 11.19
C ARG A 40 -28.09 6.04 10.39
N ILE A 41 -27.67 4.96 11.06
CA ILE A 41 -26.93 3.84 10.46
C ILE A 41 -27.89 2.71 10.09
N ARG A 42 -27.76 2.18 8.87
CA ARG A 42 -28.49 1.00 8.41
C ARG A 42 -27.60 -0.23 8.49
N TYR A 43 -27.93 -1.17 9.36
CA TYR A 43 -27.22 -2.46 9.45
C TYR A 43 -27.82 -3.50 8.49
N GLY A 44 -26.99 -4.40 7.98
CA GLY A 44 -27.39 -5.57 7.20
C GLY A 44 -26.37 -5.95 6.14
N THR A 45 -26.65 -7.02 5.40
CA THR A 45 -25.72 -7.58 4.42
C THR A 45 -25.34 -6.58 3.33
N VAL A 46 -24.03 -6.49 3.06
CA VAL A 46 -23.45 -5.68 1.99
C VAL A 46 -22.87 -6.58 0.92
N ASP A 47 -23.44 -6.50 -0.28
CA ASP A 47 -22.85 -7.10 -1.47
C ASP A 47 -21.72 -6.19 -1.96
N GLN A 48 -20.48 -6.68 -1.94
CA GLN A 48 -19.30 -6.03 -2.49
C GLN A 48 -18.72 -6.86 -3.65
N PRO A 49 -17.86 -6.29 -4.51
CA PRO A 49 -17.16 -7.07 -5.52
C PRO A 49 -16.35 -8.21 -4.88
N SER A 50 -16.28 -9.36 -5.57
CA SER A 50 -15.48 -10.50 -5.13
C SER A 50 -14.00 -10.11 -5.05
N GLN A 51 -13.32 -10.63 -4.05
CA GLN A 51 -11.88 -10.48 -3.87
C GLN A 51 -11.22 -11.83 -4.14
N SER A 52 -10.01 -11.81 -4.70
CA SER A 52 -9.22 -13.02 -4.90
C SER A 52 -8.67 -13.52 -3.57
N ASP A 53 -8.26 -14.79 -3.53
CA ASP A 53 -7.47 -15.32 -2.43
C ASP A 53 -6.20 -14.47 -2.23
N PRO A 54 -5.67 -14.34 -1.01
CA PRO A 54 -4.54 -13.46 -0.69
C PRO A 54 -3.20 -14.02 -1.19
N PHE A 55 -3.03 -14.21 -2.49
CA PHE A 55 -1.83 -14.82 -3.10
C PHE A 55 -0.53 -14.07 -2.77
N TYR A 56 -0.60 -12.77 -2.47
CA TYR A 56 0.57 -11.97 -2.07
C TYR A 56 1.22 -12.51 -0.78
N ARG A 57 0.49 -13.24 0.07
CA ARG A 57 1.03 -13.85 1.30
C ARG A 57 2.14 -14.87 1.05
N GLU A 58 2.26 -15.35 -0.19
CA GLU A 58 3.35 -16.24 -0.62
C GLU A 58 4.72 -15.56 -0.63
N TRP A 59 4.75 -14.23 -0.64
CA TRP A 59 5.96 -13.41 -0.66
C TRP A 59 6.26 -12.74 0.68
N LEU A 60 5.53 -13.08 1.75
CA LEU A 60 5.68 -12.43 3.06
C LEU A 60 6.70 -13.17 3.95
N PRO A 61 7.93 -12.65 4.11
CA PRO A 61 8.82 -13.12 5.16
C PRO A 61 8.33 -12.67 6.54
N GLU A 62 8.63 -13.45 7.57
CA GLU A 62 8.45 -13.01 8.97
C GLU A 62 9.35 -11.79 9.25
N PRO A 63 8.93 -10.72 9.94
CA PRO A 63 9.82 -9.60 10.21
C PRO A 63 10.99 -10.01 11.10
N GLN A 64 12.21 -9.56 10.78
CA GLN A 64 13.35 -9.70 11.68
C GLN A 64 13.38 -8.52 12.64
N GLY A 65 13.26 -8.78 13.94
CA GLY A 65 13.47 -7.76 14.98
C GLY A 65 12.32 -6.76 15.19
N TYR A 66 11.15 -6.98 14.61
CA TYR A 66 9.96 -6.16 14.86
C TYR A 66 8.90 -6.95 15.65
N PRO A 67 8.29 -6.35 16.69
CA PRO A 67 7.09 -6.94 17.26
C PRO A 67 5.95 -6.89 16.23
N LEU A 68 5.00 -7.81 16.35
CA LEU A 68 3.81 -7.86 15.50
C LEU A 68 3.06 -6.50 15.48
N SER A 69 3.05 -5.79 16.62
CA SER A 69 2.46 -4.46 16.77
C SER A 69 3.12 -3.35 15.94
N ALA A 70 4.36 -3.55 15.46
CA ALA A 70 5.07 -2.62 14.59
C ALA A 70 5.05 -3.07 13.11
N THR A 71 4.34 -4.14 12.80
CA THR A 71 4.27 -4.68 11.45
C THR A 71 3.39 -3.82 10.56
N HIS A 72 3.84 -3.62 9.33
CA HIS A 72 3.05 -3.01 8.27
C HIS A 72 3.13 -3.81 6.97
N ILE A 73 1.98 -4.28 6.48
CA ILE A 73 1.81 -4.93 5.17
C ILE A 73 0.83 -4.10 4.36
N GLU A 74 1.22 -3.70 3.14
CA GLU A 74 0.36 -3.06 2.14
C GLU A 74 0.42 -3.88 0.86
N TYR A 75 -0.74 -4.30 0.35
CA TYR A 75 -0.92 -4.84 -0.99
C TYR A 75 -1.71 -3.83 -1.82
N VAL A 76 -1.28 -3.58 -3.05
CA VAL A 76 -1.99 -2.71 -3.99
C VAL A 76 -1.97 -3.24 -5.42
N GLU A 77 -3.06 -3.05 -6.15
CA GLU A 77 -3.16 -3.25 -7.60
C GLU A 77 -3.11 -1.89 -8.30
N PRO A 78 -1.95 -1.43 -8.82
CA PRO A 78 -1.76 -0.07 -9.34
C PRO A 78 -2.91 0.46 -10.19
N SER A 79 -3.36 -0.35 -11.16
CA SER A 79 -4.38 -0.01 -12.14
C SER A 79 -5.83 -0.13 -11.64
N ASN A 80 -6.08 -0.65 -10.43
CA ASN A 80 -7.42 -0.97 -9.92
C ASN A 80 -7.78 -0.26 -8.60
N ARG A 81 -7.36 1.00 -8.44
CA ARG A 81 -7.52 1.73 -7.15
C ARG A 81 -8.63 2.78 -7.18
N GLY A 82 -9.70 2.50 -7.91
CA GLY A 82 -10.88 3.36 -7.98
C GLY A 82 -10.63 4.71 -8.66
N GLN A 83 -9.63 4.83 -9.55
CA GLN A 83 -9.32 6.10 -10.23
C GLN A 83 -10.53 6.71 -10.93
N SER A 84 -11.37 5.90 -11.57
CA SER A 84 -12.62 6.35 -12.20
C SER A 84 -13.62 6.95 -11.20
N LEU A 85 -13.66 6.44 -9.96
CA LEU A 85 -14.53 6.94 -8.90
C LEU A 85 -13.98 8.18 -8.21
N PHE A 86 -12.65 8.22 -8.00
CA PHE A 86 -12.00 9.23 -7.17
C PHE A 86 -11.35 10.36 -7.97
N GLY A 87 -11.19 10.20 -9.28
CA GLY A 87 -10.44 11.12 -10.14
C GLY A 87 -8.92 10.91 -10.06
N ALA A 88 -8.42 10.18 -9.06
CA ALA A 88 -7.05 9.69 -8.99
C ALA A 88 -7.00 8.33 -8.25
N PRO A 89 -5.93 7.54 -8.38
CA PRO A 89 -5.81 6.27 -7.68
C PRO A 89 -5.76 6.43 -6.15
N TYR A 90 -6.42 5.53 -5.40
CA TYR A 90 -6.38 5.49 -3.94
C TYR A 90 -5.22 4.64 -3.38
N GLY A 91 -4.63 5.00 -2.24
CA GLY A 91 -3.66 4.17 -1.51
C GLY A 91 -2.28 4.02 -2.19
N GLY A 92 -1.48 3.04 -1.76
CA GLY A 92 -0.14 2.74 -2.33
C GLY A 92 0.97 3.65 -1.82
N HIS A 93 0.74 4.36 -0.73
CA HIS A 93 1.63 5.40 -0.24
C HIS A 93 2.89 4.86 0.44
N TYR A 94 2.81 3.70 1.09
CA TYR A 94 3.97 3.02 1.66
C TYR A 94 4.79 2.36 0.55
N THR A 95 4.11 1.67 -0.37
CA THR A 95 4.70 1.06 -1.56
C THR A 95 5.52 2.07 -2.35
N LYS A 96 4.91 3.19 -2.76
CA LYS A 96 5.58 4.24 -3.55
C LYS A 96 6.84 4.82 -2.88
N ARG A 97 6.83 4.98 -1.55
CA ARG A 97 7.98 5.51 -0.79
C ARG A 97 9.22 4.59 -0.87
N ASN A 98 8.99 3.29 -1.06
CA ASN A 98 10.01 2.25 -0.95
C ASN A 98 10.55 1.76 -2.30
N ILE A 99 10.10 2.35 -3.40
CA ILE A 99 10.47 1.92 -4.76
C ILE A 99 11.15 3.05 -5.53
N ASP A 100 11.91 2.67 -6.56
CA ASP A 100 12.59 3.55 -7.52
C ASP A 100 12.12 3.24 -8.93
N TYR A 101 12.08 4.25 -9.79
CA TYR A 101 11.85 4.04 -11.21
C TYR A 101 13.07 3.38 -11.85
N ILE A 102 12.90 2.13 -12.27
CA ILE A 102 13.96 1.36 -12.92
C ILE A 102 13.64 1.01 -14.38
N GLY A 103 12.74 1.76 -15.02
CA GLY A 103 12.38 1.56 -16.44
C GLY A 103 11.00 0.95 -16.67
N MET A 104 10.24 0.72 -15.60
CA MET A 104 8.87 0.23 -15.62
C MET A 104 7.96 1.26 -14.95
N ASP A 105 6.89 1.66 -15.62
CA ASP A 105 5.90 2.58 -15.10
C ASP A 105 5.08 1.91 -13.99
N PHE A 106 4.58 2.69 -13.04
CA PHE A 106 3.90 2.13 -11.86
C PHE A 106 2.65 1.32 -12.24
N ASP A 107 1.95 1.71 -13.31
CA ASP A 107 0.72 1.06 -13.78
C ASP A 107 1.00 -0.15 -14.69
N GLU A 108 2.27 -0.41 -15.06
CA GLU A 108 2.67 -1.66 -15.75
C GLU A 108 2.70 -2.87 -14.80
N PHE A 109 2.74 -2.64 -13.49
CA PHE A 109 2.72 -3.71 -12.49
C PHE A 109 1.30 -4.21 -12.23
N ASP A 110 1.14 -5.53 -12.15
CA ASP A 110 -0.12 -6.17 -11.78
C ASP A 110 -0.49 -5.86 -10.33
N TRP A 111 0.51 -5.97 -9.45
CA TRP A 111 0.38 -5.69 -8.03
C TRP A 111 1.73 -5.40 -7.38
N PHE A 112 1.67 -4.73 -6.23
CA PHE A 112 2.78 -4.61 -5.29
C PHE A 112 2.40 -5.16 -3.93
N LEU A 113 3.41 -5.67 -3.23
CA LEU A 113 3.37 -6.02 -1.82
C LEU A 113 4.51 -5.29 -1.12
N CYS A 114 4.18 -4.36 -0.23
CA CYS A 114 5.12 -3.73 0.68
C CYS A 114 4.97 -4.37 2.07
N ALA A 115 6.05 -4.93 2.62
CA ALA A 115 6.10 -5.41 4.00
C ALA A 115 7.31 -4.80 4.71
N ASN A 116 7.04 -4.02 5.77
CA ASN A 116 8.04 -3.41 6.65
C ASN A 116 9.15 -2.61 5.94
N GLY A 117 8.83 -1.95 4.82
CA GLY A 117 9.80 -1.13 4.08
C GLY A 117 10.46 -1.83 2.88
N HIS A 118 10.09 -3.08 2.62
CA HIS A 118 10.55 -3.85 1.46
C HIS A 118 9.37 -4.13 0.54
N THR A 119 9.58 -4.01 -0.77
CA THR A 119 8.49 -4.09 -1.75
C THR A 119 8.78 -5.14 -2.81
N VAL A 120 7.83 -6.03 -3.09
CA VAL A 120 7.82 -6.91 -4.28
C VAL A 120 6.78 -6.38 -5.25
N GLY A 121 7.16 -6.17 -6.51
CA GLY A 121 6.25 -5.88 -7.62
C GLY A 121 6.16 -7.07 -8.58
N SER A 122 4.94 -7.40 -9.01
CA SER A 122 4.67 -8.36 -10.08
C SER A 122 4.49 -7.66 -11.41
N VAL A 123 5.32 -8.02 -12.38
CA VAL A 123 5.33 -7.43 -13.71
C VAL A 123 6.11 -8.34 -14.67
N ASP A 124 5.73 -8.39 -15.94
CA ASP A 124 6.58 -8.97 -16.99
C ASP A 124 7.72 -7.99 -17.31
N VAL A 125 8.95 -8.32 -16.91
CA VAL A 125 10.07 -7.38 -16.93
C VAL A 125 10.64 -7.23 -18.34
N ASP A 126 10.57 -6.00 -18.85
CA ASP A 126 11.31 -5.59 -20.05
C ASP A 126 12.78 -5.33 -19.69
N ALA A 127 13.59 -6.38 -19.83
CA ALA A 127 15.01 -6.32 -19.48
C ALA A 127 15.79 -5.22 -20.23
N ASP A 128 15.40 -4.90 -21.47
CA ASP A 128 16.07 -3.86 -22.26
C ASP A 128 15.76 -2.46 -21.70
N LYS A 129 14.48 -2.18 -21.39
CA LYS A 129 14.10 -0.92 -20.72
C LYS A 129 14.78 -0.77 -19.36
N VAL A 130 14.81 -1.86 -18.58
CA VAL A 130 15.40 -1.85 -17.25
C VAL A 130 16.91 -1.60 -17.32
N SER A 131 17.63 -2.34 -18.17
CA SER A 131 19.07 -2.16 -18.36
C SER A 131 19.42 -0.74 -18.82
N GLN A 132 18.66 -0.20 -19.80
CA GLN A 132 18.84 1.17 -20.27
C GLN A 132 18.58 2.21 -19.17
N THR A 133 17.64 1.98 -18.28
CA THR A 133 17.32 2.90 -17.18
C THR A 133 18.38 2.82 -16.09
N ILE A 134 18.72 1.62 -15.63
CA ILE A 134 19.75 1.41 -14.60
C ILE A 134 21.07 2.06 -14.99
N SER A 135 21.48 1.94 -16.26
CA SER A 135 22.73 2.54 -16.76
C SER A 135 22.83 4.07 -16.63
N LYS A 136 21.71 4.75 -16.34
CA LYS A 136 21.62 6.22 -16.14
C LYS A 136 21.48 6.62 -14.67
N THR A 137 21.33 5.64 -13.78
CA THR A 137 21.17 5.82 -12.33
C THR A 137 22.45 5.46 -11.60
N SER A 138 22.49 5.70 -10.29
CA SER A 138 23.62 5.26 -9.44
C SER A 138 23.52 3.79 -8.99
N TYR A 139 22.64 2.99 -9.59
CA TYR A 139 22.59 1.55 -9.35
C TYR A 139 23.74 0.85 -10.06
N GLU A 140 24.49 0.04 -9.30
CA GLU A 140 25.56 -0.81 -9.82
C GLU A 140 25.22 -2.28 -9.58
N GLN A 141 25.51 -3.14 -10.55
CA GLN A 141 25.32 -4.58 -10.40
C GLN A 141 26.24 -5.10 -9.30
N PHE A 142 25.67 -5.82 -8.34
CA PHE A 142 26.35 -6.31 -7.15
C PHE A 142 26.50 -7.84 -7.15
N ASP A 143 25.41 -8.56 -7.46
CA ASP A 143 25.36 -10.02 -7.36
C ASP A 143 24.30 -10.58 -8.32
N GLU A 144 24.31 -11.90 -8.52
CA GLU A 144 23.24 -12.66 -9.16
C GLU A 144 22.76 -13.74 -8.18
N TYR A 145 21.46 -13.80 -7.91
CA TYR A 145 20.90 -14.76 -6.95
C TYR A 145 19.61 -15.40 -7.45
N ASN A 146 19.65 -16.73 -7.67
CA ASN A 146 18.48 -17.54 -8.00
C ASN A 146 17.63 -16.98 -9.17
N GLY A 147 18.28 -16.45 -10.20
CA GLY A 147 17.63 -15.88 -11.38
C GLY A 147 17.25 -14.41 -11.25
N TYR A 148 17.77 -13.71 -10.24
CA TYR A 148 17.66 -12.27 -10.08
C TYR A 148 19.02 -11.59 -10.19
N ASP A 149 19.09 -10.52 -10.96
CA ASP A 149 20.21 -9.59 -10.93
C ASP A 149 20.01 -8.60 -9.79
N ILE A 150 20.97 -8.52 -8.87
CA ILE A 150 20.90 -7.63 -7.70
C ILE A 150 21.76 -6.40 -7.98
N TYR A 151 21.15 -5.23 -7.88
CA TYR A 151 21.81 -3.94 -8.01
C TYR A 151 21.72 -3.18 -6.69
N LYS A 152 22.81 -2.51 -6.31
CA LYS A 152 22.85 -1.67 -5.10
C LYS A 152 23.22 -0.25 -5.46
N ARG A 153 23.01 0.65 -4.51
CA ARG A 153 23.46 2.03 -4.56
C ARG A 153 24.51 2.28 -3.49
N ASP A 154 25.52 3.07 -3.80
CA ASP A 154 26.50 3.54 -2.81
C ASP A 154 26.12 4.92 -2.25
N ASP A 155 25.30 5.70 -2.99
CA ASP A 155 24.79 7.00 -2.52
C ASP A 155 23.65 6.86 -1.51
N MET A 156 22.94 5.75 -1.48
CA MET A 156 21.89 5.50 -0.49
C MET A 156 21.76 4.02 -0.21
N ARG A 157 21.23 3.70 0.97
CA ARG A 157 20.91 2.32 1.34
C ARG A 157 19.65 1.85 0.59
N ARG A 158 19.78 1.61 -0.71
CA ARG A 158 18.75 0.97 -1.55
C ARG A 158 19.37 -0.14 -2.38
N THR A 159 18.59 -1.19 -2.58
CA THR A 159 18.94 -2.35 -3.39
C THR A 159 17.70 -2.82 -4.13
N VAL A 160 17.89 -3.21 -5.39
CA VAL A 160 16.85 -3.77 -6.24
C VAL A 160 17.28 -5.13 -6.78
N GLY A 161 16.42 -6.13 -6.65
CA GLY A 161 16.56 -7.44 -7.29
C GLY A 161 15.62 -7.54 -8.48
N ILE A 162 16.14 -7.83 -9.67
CA ILE A 162 15.38 -7.87 -10.92
C ILE A 162 15.36 -9.30 -11.45
N GLY A 163 14.19 -9.91 -11.46
CA GLY A 163 13.93 -11.20 -12.12
C GLY A 163 13.04 -11.03 -13.35
N ALA A 164 12.70 -12.13 -14.02
CA ALA A 164 11.89 -12.07 -15.24
C ALA A 164 10.44 -11.59 -15.01
N GLU A 165 9.83 -11.96 -13.88
CA GLU A 165 8.42 -11.65 -13.60
C GLU A 165 8.24 -10.79 -12.34
N ARG A 166 9.34 -10.42 -11.67
CA ARG A 166 9.30 -9.77 -10.35
C ARG A 166 10.44 -8.78 -10.20
N ILE A 167 10.14 -7.65 -9.57
CA ILE A 167 11.15 -6.70 -9.09
C ILE A 167 10.99 -6.57 -7.59
N ILE A 168 12.08 -6.61 -6.85
CA ILE A 168 12.08 -6.51 -5.39
C ILE A 168 12.94 -5.33 -4.99
N TYR A 169 12.41 -4.46 -4.14
CA TYR A 169 13.06 -3.26 -3.64
C TYR A 169 13.26 -3.37 -2.13
N SER A 170 14.42 -2.93 -1.67
CA SER A 170 14.77 -2.94 -0.26
C SER A 170 15.63 -1.71 0.08
N GLY A 171 15.32 -1.03 1.17
CA GLY A 171 16.10 0.14 1.60
C GLY A 171 15.84 0.65 3.01
N PHE A 172 15.06 -0.08 3.81
CA PHE A 172 14.76 0.25 5.20
C PHE A 172 15.05 -0.94 6.10
N GLY A 173 15.37 -0.69 7.37
CA GLY A 173 15.54 -1.76 8.36
C GLY A 173 16.86 -2.52 8.23
N SER A 174 16.76 -3.85 8.10
CA SER A 174 17.86 -4.81 8.00
C SER A 174 18.71 -4.63 6.73
N ASP A 175 19.78 -5.42 6.59
CA ASP A 175 20.65 -5.36 5.40
C ASP A 175 19.81 -5.54 4.12
N PRO A 176 19.80 -4.55 3.19
CA PRO A 176 18.92 -4.63 2.05
C PRO A 176 19.17 -5.83 1.14
N ILE A 177 20.42 -6.28 1.01
CA ILE A 177 20.79 -7.41 0.15
C ILE A 177 20.27 -8.70 0.74
N ASP A 178 20.44 -8.91 2.05
CA ASP A 178 19.93 -10.09 2.74
C ASP A 178 18.39 -10.15 2.65
N GLU A 179 17.70 -9.01 2.76
CA GLU A 179 16.25 -8.96 2.61
C GLU A 179 15.81 -9.27 1.17
N ILE A 180 16.48 -8.76 0.13
CA ILE A 180 16.18 -9.14 -1.26
C ILE A 180 16.27 -10.68 -1.41
N LYS A 181 17.38 -11.29 -0.97
CA LYS A 181 17.58 -12.75 -1.06
C LYS A 181 16.50 -13.52 -0.30
N ARG A 182 16.10 -13.00 0.85
CA ARG A 182 15.04 -13.58 1.68
C ARG A 182 13.67 -13.54 1.03
N PHE A 183 13.27 -12.41 0.43
CA PHE A 183 12.03 -12.32 -0.33
C PHE A 183 12.03 -13.29 -1.53
N ILE A 184 13.16 -13.42 -2.23
CA ILE A 184 13.33 -14.40 -3.32
C ILE A 184 13.13 -15.84 -2.81
N ASP A 185 13.70 -16.17 -1.65
CA ASP A 185 13.59 -17.52 -1.07
C ASP A 185 12.19 -17.82 -0.51
N VAL A 186 11.52 -16.84 0.09
CA VAL A 186 10.13 -16.96 0.57
C VAL A 186 9.16 -17.10 -0.60
N GLY A 187 9.28 -16.25 -1.62
CA GLY A 187 8.45 -16.32 -2.83
C GLY A 187 8.57 -17.67 -3.55
N ALA A 188 9.78 -18.24 -3.56
CA ALA A 188 10.04 -19.56 -4.10
C ALA A 188 9.69 -20.73 -3.16
N GLY A 189 9.21 -20.47 -1.94
CA GLY A 189 8.86 -21.48 -0.94
C GLY A 189 10.05 -22.24 -0.34
N ARG A 190 11.27 -21.71 -0.45
CA ARG A 190 12.47 -22.28 0.17
C ARG A 190 12.59 -21.94 1.66
N VAL A 191 11.96 -20.84 2.06
CA VAL A 191 11.83 -20.39 3.46
C VAL A 191 10.35 -20.36 3.81
N GLN A 192 10.00 -20.77 5.04
CA GLN A 192 8.63 -20.75 5.53
C GLN A 192 8.04 -19.34 5.45
N ARG A 193 6.84 -19.23 4.89
CA ARG A 193 6.16 -17.94 4.76
C ARG A 193 5.55 -17.57 6.10
N TRP A 194 5.42 -16.28 6.36
CA TRP A 194 5.01 -15.82 7.68
C TRP A 194 3.64 -16.33 8.11
N HIS A 195 2.67 -16.32 7.20
CA HIS A 195 1.33 -16.83 7.47
C HIS A 195 1.32 -18.34 7.76
N GLU A 196 2.32 -19.11 7.33
CA GLU A 196 2.43 -20.54 7.64
C GLU A 196 2.96 -20.79 9.06
N ALA A 197 3.60 -19.78 9.67
CA ALA A 197 4.16 -19.85 11.02
C ALA A 197 3.29 -19.12 12.07
N ASN A 198 2.35 -18.27 11.63
CA ASN A 198 1.54 -17.41 12.51
C ASN A 198 0.06 -17.51 12.12
N GLU A 199 -0.72 -18.22 12.94
CA GLU A 199 -2.14 -18.50 12.70
C GLU A 199 -3.02 -17.23 12.75
N ASP A 200 -2.71 -16.27 13.63
CA ASP A 200 -3.43 -15.01 13.74
C ASP A 200 -3.25 -14.13 12.50
N LEU A 201 -2.01 -14.05 12.02
CA LEU A 201 -1.69 -13.38 10.77
C LEU A 201 -2.39 -14.06 9.59
N ALA A 202 -2.32 -15.40 9.50
CA ALA A 202 -3.01 -16.15 8.45
C ALA A 202 -4.50 -15.83 8.43
N ARG A 203 -5.13 -15.84 9.61
CA ARG A 203 -6.56 -15.60 9.76
C ARG A 203 -6.99 -14.22 9.31
N ILE A 204 -6.23 -13.17 9.65
CA ILE A 204 -6.59 -11.81 9.23
C ILE A 204 -6.30 -11.57 7.75
N ILE A 205 -5.19 -12.12 7.22
CA ILE A 205 -4.86 -12.05 5.78
C ILE A 205 -5.92 -12.79 4.95
N ASP A 206 -6.40 -13.95 5.42
CA ASP A 206 -7.43 -14.74 4.75
C ASP A 206 -8.78 -14.02 4.71
N ALA A 207 -9.11 -13.30 5.77
CA ALA A 207 -10.31 -12.46 5.80
C ALA A 207 -10.18 -11.17 4.96
N ALA A 208 -8.96 -10.65 4.81
CA ALA A 208 -8.67 -9.50 3.97
C ALA A 208 -8.72 -9.86 2.48
N GLY A 209 -8.27 -11.06 2.11
CA GLY A 209 -8.10 -11.44 0.71
C GLY A 209 -7.11 -10.52 -0.01
N ALA A 210 -7.19 -10.52 -1.34
CA ALA A 210 -6.48 -9.58 -2.22
C ALA A 210 -7.46 -8.55 -2.78
N ALA A 211 -7.91 -7.62 -1.93
CA ALA A 211 -8.62 -6.44 -2.41
C ALA A 211 -7.63 -5.43 -3.02
N PRO A 212 -8.05 -4.60 -4.00
CA PRO A 212 -7.13 -3.75 -4.75
C PRO A 212 -6.28 -2.77 -3.92
N VAL A 213 -6.74 -2.42 -2.72
CA VAL A 213 -5.91 -1.83 -1.68
C VAL A 213 -6.17 -2.60 -0.40
N THR A 214 -5.13 -3.18 0.18
CA THR A 214 -5.21 -3.97 1.40
C THR A 214 -4.07 -3.56 2.33
N HIS A 215 -4.39 -3.26 3.57
CA HIS A 215 -3.44 -3.06 4.65
C HIS A 215 -3.69 -4.09 5.74
N VAL A 216 -2.63 -4.67 6.28
CA VAL A 216 -2.67 -5.54 7.45
C VAL A 216 -1.48 -5.20 8.34
N GLY A 217 -1.67 -5.15 9.65
CA GLY A 217 -0.56 -4.87 10.54
C GLY A 217 -0.94 -4.81 12.01
N GLY A 218 0.02 -4.37 12.81
CA GLY A 218 -0.21 -4.05 14.21
C GLY A 218 -1.22 -2.91 14.34
N THR A 219 -1.93 -2.88 15.47
CA THR A 219 -3.06 -1.97 15.65
C THR A 219 -2.99 -1.18 16.97
N ARG A 220 -3.63 -0.01 16.94
CA ARG A 220 -4.02 0.76 18.15
C ARG A 220 -5.53 0.85 18.31
N SER A 221 -6.26 0.12 17.47
CA SER A 221 -7.72 0.09 17.48
C SER A 221 -8.21 -0.67 18.70
N GLU A 222 -9.22 -0.10 19.35
CA GLU A 222 -9.87 -0.69 20.52
C GLU A 222 -11.39 -0.60 20.42
N ILE A 223 -12.07 -1.58 20.99
CA ILE A 223 -13.52 -1.54 21.21
C ILE A 223 -13.75 -1.64 22.71
N ASN A 224 -14.38 -0.61 23.28
CA ASN A 224 -14.65 -0.52 24.72
C ASN A 224 -13.43 -0.74 25.62
N GLY A 225 -12.27 -0.18 25.24
CA GLY A 225 -11.03 -0.31 26.01
C GLY A 225 -10.35 -1.68 25.90
N GLN A 226 -10.84 -2.57 25.03
CA GLN A 226 -10.17 -3.80 24.65
C GLN A 226 -9.40 -3.57 23.36
N GLN A 227 -8.10 -3.79 23.37
CA GLN A 227 -7.22 -3.58 22.21
C GLN A 227 -7.20 -4.83 21.33
N ALA A 228 -7.23 -4.65 20.01
CA ALA A 228 -6.97 -5.73 19.06
C ALA A 228 -5.46 -6.01 18.95
N ASP A 229 -5.07 -7.22 18.56
CA ASP A 229 -3.66 -7.56 18.29
C ASP A 229 -3.25 -7.18 16.87
N LEU A 230 -4.17 -7.37 15.92
CA LEU A 230 -3.99 -7.06 14.51
C LEU A 230 -5.20 -6.30 13.95
N GLU A 231 -4.94 -5.44 12.98
CA GLU A 231 -5.96 -4.81 12.16
C GLU A 231 -5.71 -5.02 10.68
N GLY A 232 -6.80 -4.96 9.91
CA GLY A 232 -6.77 -4.91 8.47
C GLY A 232 -7.73 -3.86 7.94
N LEU A 233 -7.35 -3.23 6.83
CA LEU A 233 -8.22 -2.35 6.06
C LEU A 233 -8.14 -2.75 4.59
N THR A 234 -9.27 -3.10 4.00
CA THR A 234 -9.36 -3.34 2.56
C THR A 234 -10.26 -2.31 1.92
N ILE A 235 -9.89 -1.79 0.75
CA ILE A 235 -10.74 -0.95 -0.07
C ILE A 235 -11.03 -1.67 -1.37
N ASN A 236 -12.31 -1.90 -1.64
CA ASN A 236 -12.80 -2.36 -2.92
C ASN A 236 -13.76 -1.32 -3.52
N THR A 237 -13.96 -1.36 -4.83
CA THR A 237 -14.79 -0.38 -5.54
C THR A 237 -15.59 -1.04 -6.65
N ASP A 238 -16.81 -0.55 -6.89
CA ASP A 238 -17.55 -0.80 -8.13
C ASP A 238 -17.73 0.51 -8.92
N GLU A 239 -18.62 0.55 -9.91
CA GLU A 239 -18.86 1.75 -10.72
C GLU A 239 -19.45 2.94 -9.95
N SER A 240 -19.94 2.73 -8.72
CA SER A 240 -20.79 3.66 -8.00
C SER A 240 -20.56 3.76 -6.50
N HIS A 241 -19.84 2.81 -5.89
CA HIS A 241 -19.64 2.74 -4.45
C HIS A 241 -18.22 2.31 -4.08
N VAL A 242 -17.85 2.69 -2.86
CA VAL A 242 -16.64 2.26 -2.17
C VAL A 242 -17.03 1.32 -1.05
N TYR A 243 -16.23 0.27 -0.89
CA TYR A 243 -16.44 -0.81 0.07
C TYR A 243 -15.22 -0.91 0.99
N PRO A 244 -15.05 0.01 1.97
CA PRO A 244 -14.05 -0.18 3.00
C PRO A 244 -14.49 -1.30 3.94
N ARG A 245 -13.56 -2.21 4.22
CA ARG A 245 -13.71 -3.26 5.23
C ARG A 245 -12.63 -3.09 6.29
N TRP A 246 -13.04 -2.96 7.54
CA TRP A 246 -12.14 -3.00 8.69
C TRP A 246 -12.18 -4.40 9.30
N LEU A 247 -11.01 -4.94 9.60
CA LEU A 247 -10.81 -6.21 10.26
C LEU A 247 -10.10 -5.93 11.59
N LEU A 248 -10.62 -6.47 12.68
CA LEU A 248 -10.01 -6.36 14.00
C LEU A 248 -9.92 -7.77 14.59
N LEU A 249 -8.71 -8.24 14.84
CA LEU A 249 -8.46 -9.52 15.49
C LEU A 249 -8.09 -9.27 16.94
N PHE A 250 -8.95 -9.72 17.86
CA PHE A 250 -8.73 -9.58 19.30
C PHE A 250 -8.00 -10.78 19.90
N PRO A 251 -7.31 -10.61 21.05
CA PRO A 251 -6.75 -11.72 21.81
C PRO A 251 -7.80 -12.77 22.19
N ASP A 252 -7.38 -14.04 22.37
CA ASP A 252 -8.28 -15.16 22.69
C ASP A 252 -9.09 -15.03 23.99
N ASP A 253 -8.63 -14.20 24.94
CA ASP A 253 -9.32 -13.95 26.21
C ASP A 253 -10.32 -12.76 26.15
N VAL A 254 -10.37 -12.05 25.03
CA VAL A 254 -11.23 -10.87 24.82
C VAL A 254 -12.49 -11.23 24.04
N ASN A 255 -13.66 -11.18 24.67
CA ASN A 255 -14.92 -11.40 23.96
C ASN A 255 -15.65 -10.08 23.70
N ILE A 256 -15.59 -9.61 22.45
CA ILE A 256 -16.34 -8.43 22.01
C ILE A 256 -17.74 -8.85 21.58
N THR A 257 -18.77 -8.23 22.15
CA THR A 257 -20.16 -8.48 21.76
C THR A 257 -20.60 -7.59 20.60
N ARG A 258 -21.57 -8.07 19.81
CA ARG A 258 -22.18 -7.29 18.72
C ARG A 258 -22.69 -5.92 19.17
N SER A 259 -23.31 -5.84 20.34
CA SER A 259 -23.81 -4.55 20.86
C SER A 259 -22.68 -3.57 21.18
N GLU A 260 -21.50 -4.05 21.58
CA GLU A 260 -20.33 -3.21 21.80
C GLU A 260 -19.75 -2.69 20.49
N ILE A 261 -19.73 -3.54 19.45
CA ILE A 261 -19.36 -3.15 18.09
C ILE A 261 -20.33 -2.07 17.57
N GLU A 262 -21.65 -2.32 17.64
CA GLU A 262 -22.67 -1.37 17.19
C GLU A 262 -22.62 -0.06 17.98
N ASN A 263 -22.35 -0.10 19.29
CA ASN A 263 -22.16 1.09 20.10
C ASN A 263 -20.87 1.85 19.75
N HIS A 264 -19.78 1.14 19.48
CA HIS A 264 -18.54 1.73 19.01
C HIS A 264 -18.80 2.44 17.68
N ILE A 265 -19.37 1.75 16.69
CA ILE A 265 -19.77 2.34 15.41
C ILE A 265 -20.71 3.53 15.61
N ALA A 266 -21.72 3.46 16.48
CA ALA A 266 -22.65 4.59 16.67
C ALA A 266 -21.97 5.85 17.23
N LYS A 267 -20.95 5.69 18.10
CA LYS A 267 -20.12 6.80 18.60
C LYS A 267 -19.16 7.32 17.55
N SER A 268 -18.69 6.42 16.71
CA SER A 268 -17.60 6.59 15.77
C SER A 268 -18.08 7.13 14.41
N ALA A 269 -19.07 6.49 13.82
CA ALA A 269 -19.61 6.72 12.49
C ALA A 269 -20.43 8.01 12.37
N SER A 270 -20.36 8.96 13.32
CA SER A 270 -20.94 10.29 13.10
C SER A 270 -20.30 11.03 11.92
N ALA A 271 -19.11 10.61 11.47
CA ALA A 271 -18.39 11.14 10.31
C ALA A 271 -18.64 10.36 9.00
N LEU A 272 -19.13 9.13 9.08
CA LEU A 272 -19.44 8.28 7.92
C LEU A 272 -20.96 8.31 7.72
N ASP A 273 -21.46 8.60 6.53
CA ASP A 273 -22.89 8.39 6.18
C ASP A 273 -23.04 7.12 5.34
N PRO A 274 -22.63 5.94 5.83
CA PRO A 274 -22.66 4.74 5.02
C PRO A 274 -24.10 4.41 4.67
N THR A 275 -24.33 4.04 3.41
CA THR A 275 -25.64 3.58 2.97
C THR A 275 -26.04 2.31 3.72
N ARG A 276 -25.05 1.48 4.06
CA ARG A 276 -25.21 0.28 4.88
C ARG A 276 -23.88 -0.16 5.51
N ILE A 277 -23.97 -0.79 6.68
CA ILE A 277 -22.86 -1.50 7.33
C ILE A 277 -23.26 -2.96 7.58
N ASP A 278 -22.38 -3.88 7.18
CA ASP A 278 -22.40 -5.28 7.54
C ASP A 278 -21.40 -5.54 8.68
N ILE A 279 -21.81 -6.37 9.64
CA ILE A 279 -21.00 -6.74 10.80
C ILE A 279 -20.97 -8.26 10.86
N GLU A 280 -19.79 -8.82 10.65
CA GLU A 280 -19.50 -10.24 10.79
C GLU A 280 -18.53 -10.45 11.94
N GLN A 281 -18.73 -11.52 12.71
CA GLN A 281 -17.82 -11.92 13.77
C GLN A 281 -17.61 -13.43 13.68
N THR A 282 -16.37 -13.84 13.45
CA THR A 282 -15.97 -15.25 13.40
C THR A 282 -14.90 -15.45 14.47
N GLY A 283 -15.26 -16.05 15.61
CA GLY A 283 -14.41 -16.07 16.81
C GLY A 283 -14.01 -14.66 17.23
N GLN A 284 -12.71 -14.46 17.48
CA GLN A 284 -12.10 -13.15 17.81
C GLN A 284 -11.91 -12.17 16.66
N LEU A 285 -12.25 -12.57 15.43
CA LEU A 285 -12.13 -11.68 14.27
C LEU A 285 -13.46 -10.97 14.04
N VAL A 286 -13.43 -9.64 14.15
CA VAL A 286 -14.54 -8.75 13.80
C VAL A 286 -14.26 -8.16 12.42
N SER A 287 -15.26 -8.22 11.54
CA SER A 287 -15.23 -7.64 10.20
C SER A 287 -16.38 -6.64 10.04
N LEU A 288 -16.04 -5.42 9.66
CA LEU A 288 -16.97 -4.32 9.45
C LEU A 288 -16.88 -3.89 7.99
N LEU A 289 -17.89 -4.21 7.18
CA LEU A 289 -17.94 -3.83 5.77
C LEU A 289 -18.96 -2.72 5.57
N ALA A 290 -18.51 -1.55 5.12
CA ALA A 290 -19.42 -0.45 4.79
C ALA A 290 -19.61 -0.32 3.28
N LYS A 291 -20.80 0.13 2.87
CA LYS A 291 -21.08 0.59 1.51
C LYS A 291 -21.26 2.10 1.52
N ILE A 292 -20.35 2.83 0.90
CA ILE A 292 -20.25 4.29 0.98
C ILE A 292 -20.29 4.88 -0.44
N ARG A 293 -20.92 6.04 -0.62
CA ARG A 293 -20.87 6.76 -1.89
C ARG A 293 -19.51 7.46 -2.06
N PRO A 294 -18.94 7.56 -3.27
CA PRO A 294 -17.61 8.13 -3.47
C PRO A 294 -17.46 9.54 -2.91
N GLU A 295 -18.47 10.39 -3.01
CA GLU A 295 -18.47 11.76 -2.48
C GLU A 295 -18.41 11.81 -0.94
N GLU A 296 -19.08 10.88 -0.27
CA GLU A 296 -18.99 10.71 1.19
C GLU A 296 -17.63 10.14 1.57
N PHE A 297 -17.07 9.25 0.75
CA PHE A 297 -15.75 8.68 1.00
C PHE A 297 -14.65 9.75 0.98
N ARG A 298 -14.73 10.72 0.06
CA ARG A 298 -13.73 11.81 -0.09
C ARG A 298 -13.74 12.82 1.07
N THR A 299 -14.89 13.11 1.65
CA THR A 299 -15.05 14.13 2.71
C THR A 299 -14.55 13.69 4.09
N ILE A 300 -14.20 12.41 4.25
CA ILE A 300 -13.73 11.80 5.51
C ILE A 300 -12.29 12.20 5.88
N SER A 301 -11.59 12.86 4.96
CA SER A 301 -10.21 13.34 5.10
C SER A 301 -10.07 14.41 6.19
N GLY A 302 -10.06 13.99 7.46
CA GLY A 302 -9.80 14.89 8.60
C GLY A 302 -10.50 14.54 9.93
N GLY A 303 -11.31 13.48 10.02
CA GLY A 303 -12.07 13.22 11.26
C GLY A 303 -12.67 11.82 11.44
N ASN A 304 -12.05 10.77 10.89
CA ASN A 304 -12.57 9.41 11.02
C ASN A 304 -12.37 8.86 12.45
N PRO A 305 -13.33 8.15 13.04
CA PRO A 305 -13.21 7.49 14.34
C PRO A 305 -12.17 6.36 14.50
N PHE A 306 -11.64 5.80 13.41
CA PHE A 306 -10.60 4.74 13.44
C PHE A 306 -9.18 5.32 13.21
N ASN A 307 -8.98 6.57 13.64
CA ASN A 307 -7.89 7.47 13.24
C ASN A 307 -6.48 7.17 13.79
N TYR A 308 -6.14 5.93 14.12
CA TYR A 308 -4.72 5.57 14.33
C TYR A 308 -4.02 5.14 13.04
N MET A 309 -4.78 4.80 12.00
CA MET A 309 -4.34 4.75 10.61
C MET A 309 -5.05 5.81 9.76
N ALA A 310 -5.11 7.06 10.20
CA ALA A 310 -5.23 8.13 9.21
C ALA A 310 -3.94 8.07 8.35
N ILE A 311 -3.84 7.57 7.10
CA ILE A 311 -4.73 7.45 5.93
C ILE A 311 -5.75 8.62 5.78
N GLY A 312 -5.59 9.68 6.57
CA GLY A 312 -6.52 10.79 6.71
C GLY A 312 -5.82 12.13 6.91
N GLN A 313 -4.57 12.26 6.46
CA GLN A 313 -4.26 13.51 5.77
C GLN A 313 -4.90 13.39 4.39
N SER A 314 -5.27 14.53 3.83
CA SER A 314 -5.94 14.74 2.55
C SER A 314 -5.15 14.20 1.36
N GLY A 315 -4.26 13.22 1.52
CA GLY A 315 -3.10 12.79 0.72
C GLY A 315 -3.17 11.35 0.14
N ASN A 316 -4.36 10.69 0.08
CA ASN A 316 -4.48 9.29 -0.39
C ASN A 316 -5.16 9.05 -1.75
N VAL A 317 -5.64 10.09 -2.44
CA VAL A 317 -6.14 10.03 -3.82
C VAL A 317 -5.13 10.76 -4.71
N TYR A 318 -4.02 10.12 -5.08
CA TYR A 318 -2.91 10.79 -5.76
C TYR A 318 -2.23 9.88 -6.77
N GLN A 319 -2.01 10.44 -7.96
CA GLN A 319 -1.03 9.93 -8.90
C GLN A 319 0.32 10.53 -8.49
N ARG A 320 1.17 9.73 -7.86
CA ARG A 320 2.56 10.11 -7.57
C ARG A 320 3.41 9.84 -8.79
N GLU A 321 4.17 10.83 -9.21
CA GLU A 321 5.28 10.67 -10.13
C GLU A 321 6.20 9.54 -9.63
N PHE A 322 6.62 8.65 -10.53
CA PHE A 322 7.55 7.56 -10.20
C PHE A 322 8.96 7.98 -10.60
N ILE A 323 9.76 8.39 -9.62
CA ILE A 323 11.07 9.03 -9.83
C ILE A 323 12.16 8.26 -9.10
N THR A 324 13.34 8.17 -9.72
CA THR A 324 14.58 7.79 -9.05
C THR A 324 15.41 9.02 -8.77
N TRP A 325 15.66 9.28 -7.50
CA TRP A 325 16.51 10.37 -7.03
C TRP A 325 17.91 9.85 -6.73
N GLY A 326 18.93 10.64 -7.06
CA GLY A 326 20.32 10.38 -6.70
C GLY A 326 20.92 11.49 -5.87
N PHE A 327 21.91 11.13 -5.05
CA PHE A 327 22.58 12.06 -4.16
C PHE A 327 24.10 11.94 -4.28
N SER A 328 24.80 13.05 -4.12
CA SER A 328 26.25 13.03 -3.93
C SER A 328 26.63 14.09 -2.92
N HIS A 329 27.43 13.73 -1.92
CA HIS A 329 27.84 14.63 -0.86
C HIS A 329 29.32 15.02 -1.02
N ASP A 330 29.56 16.31 -1.21
CA ASP A 330 30.87 16.92 -1.10
C ASP A 330 31.08 17.36 0.36
N ALA A 331 31.75 16.49 1.13
CA ALA A 331 32.01 16.72 2.55
C ALA A 331 33.08 17.81 2.81
N GLU A 332 33.83 18.25 1.81
CA GLU A 332 34.80 19.34 1.99
C GLU A 332 34.11 20.71 1.97
N ASN A 333 33.01 20.81 1.23
CA ASN A 333 32.24 22.04 1.05
C ASN A 333 30.85 21.99 1.71
N ASP A 334 30.49 20.85 2.30
CA ASP A 334 29.19 20.61 2.94
C ASP A 334 28.01 20.85 2.00
N VAL A 335 28.14 20.33 0.78
CA VAL A 335 27.14 20.45 -0.27
C VAL A 335 26.65 19.07 -0.67
N VAL A 336 25.35 18.87 -0.65
CA VAL A 336 24.72 17.72 -1.29
C VAL A 336 24.15 18.14 -2.63
N THR A 337 24.51 17.42 -3.68
CA THR A 337 23.83 17.52 -4.97
C THR A 337 22.71 16.48 -4.99
N VAL A 338 21.48 16.95 -5.16
CA VAL A 338 20.28 16.15 -5.41
C VAL A 338 20.05 16.12 -6.91
N LYS A 339 19.85 14.93 -7.48
CA LYS A 339 19.69 14.72 -8.93
C LYS A 339 18.43 13.92 -9.23
N HIS A 340 17.65 14.36 -10.21
CA HIS A 340 16.63 13.52 -10.82
C HIS A 340 17.33 12.56 -11.80
N GLU A 341 17.43 11.27 -11.47
CA GLU A 341 18.19 10.32 -12.31
C GLU A 341 17.34 9.71 -13.42
N ALA A 342 16.11 9.32 -13.10
CA ALA A 342 15.20 8.65 -14.03
C ALA A 342 13.73 8.79 -13.59
N GLY A 343 12.80 8.49 -14.50
CA GLY A 343 11.35 8.47 -14.22
C GLY A 343 10.59 9.71 -14.67
N ASP A 344 9.42 9.90 -14.07
CA ASP A 344 8.45 10.94 -14.43
C ASP A 344 8.97 12.35 -14.17
N SER A 345 8.74 13.28 -15.10
CA SER A 345 8.96 14.70 -14.83
C SER A 345 7.91 15.27 -13.88
N ILE A 346 8.31 16.20 -13.01
CA ILE A 346 7.42 16.82 -12.02
C ILE A 346 7.54 18.35 -12.06
N SER A 347 6.44 19.06 -11.83
CA SER A 347 6.49 20.52 -11.71
C SER A 347 7.37 20.91 -10.52
N ALA A 348 8.36 21.77 -10.75
CA ALA A 348 9.33 22.14 -9.73
C ALA A 348 8.68 22.86 -8.53
N SER A 349 7.59 23.60 -8.76
CA SER A 349 6.83 24.26 -7.70
C SER A 349 6.06 23.31 -6.79
N ARG A 350 6.00 22.03 -7.14
CA ARG A 350 5.47 20.97 -6.26
C ARG A 350 6.55 20.36 -5.39
N LEU A 351 7.83 20.57 -5.68
CA LEU A 351 8.92 19.99 -4.90
C LEU A 351 9.41 20.97 -3.84
N THR A 352 9.62 20.44 -2.65
CA THR A 352 10.28 21.15 -1.56
C THR A 352 11.41 20.29 -1.00
N LEU A 353 12.63 20.83 -1.05
CA LEU A 353 13.80 20.26 -0.39
C LEU A 353 13.81 20.75 1.06
N TYR A 354 13.85 19.80 1.99
CA TYR A 354 14.01 20.06 3.41
C TYR A 354 15.35 19.54 3.89
N ILE A 355 16.02 20.34 4.72
CA ILE A 355 17.11 19.92 5.60
C ILE A 355 16.47 19.56 6.93
N VAL A 356 16.71 18.33 7.37
CA VAL A 356 16.07 17.76 8.55
C VAL A 356 17.08 17.59 9.68
N ASP A 357 16.89 18.28 10.81
CA ASP A 357 17.65 18.02 12.02
C ASP A 357 17.08 16.79 12.74
N THR A 358 17.82 15.69 12.66
CA THR A 358 17.42 14.43 13.26
C THR A 358 17.46 14.43 14.78
N THR A 359 18.19 15.35 15.41
CA THR A 359 18.28 15.49 16.87
C THR A 359 17.19 16.37 17.47
N ALA A 360 16.54 17.20 16.65
CA ALA A 360 15.42 18.02 17.08
C ALA A 360 14.31 17.16 17.69
N LYS A 361 13.80 17.59 18.85
CA LYS A 361 12.71 16.92 19.57
C LYS A 361 11.35 17.36 19.08
N ASP A 362 11.26 18.61 18.62
CA ASP A 362 10.03 19.22 18.14
C ASP A 362 9.97 19.19 16.61
N ALA A 363 8.79 18.86 16.07
CA ALA A 363 8.62 18.69 14.63
C ALA A 363 8.83 20.00 13.85
N GLU A 364 8.45 21.14 14.42
CA GLU A 364 8.63 22.46 13.81
C GLU A 364 10.11 22.87 13.72
N GLU A 365 10.94 22.39 14.65
CA GLU A 365 12.39 22.62 14.63
C GLU A 365 13.13 21.58 13.76
N ARG A 366 12.49 20.43 13.50
CA ARG A 366 13.09 19.32 12.77
C ARG A 366 13.20 19.59 11.27
N TYR A 367 12.27 20.32 10.66
CA TYR A 367 12.25 20.53 9.20
C TYR A 367 12.52 21.98 8.85
N THR A 368 13.60 22.24 8.13
CA THR A 368 13.91 23.56 7.56
C THR A 368 13.94 23.45 6.04
N GLU A 369 13.20 24.30 5.33
CA GLU A 369 13.31 24.37 3.87
C GLU A 369 14.75 24.74 3.48
N ALA A 370 15.30 24.03 2.50
CA ALA A 370 16.59 24.39 1.92
C ALA A 370 16.49 25.82 1.34
N PRO A 371 17.52 26.67 1.50
CA PRO A 371 17.51 28.01 0.91
C PRO A 371 17.35 28.00 -0.61
N GLU A 372 17.81 26.91 -1.23
CA GLU A 372 17.83 26.68 -2.65
C GLU A 372 16.88 25.54 -3.02
N GLN A 373 15.88 25.84 -3.86
CA GLN A 373 14.82 24.94 -4.31
C GLN A 373 14.91 24.66 -5.81
N PHE A 374 14.38 23.54 -6.28
CA PHE A 374 14.33 23.26 -7.73
C PHE A 374 13.55 24.35 -8.49
N ALA A 375 12.49 24.89 -7.90
CA ALA A 375 11.64 25.94 -8.47
C ALA A 375 12.37 27.25 -8.77
N ASP A 376 13.56 27.49 -8.19
CA ASP A 376 14.34 28.69 -8.45
C ASP A 376 14.97 28.68 -9.86
N THR A 377 15.14 27.49 -10.44
CA THR A 377 15.85 27.29 -11.72
C THR A 377 14.97 26.63 -12.77
N TYR A 378 14.08 25.73 -12.35
CA TYR A 378 13.28 24.90 -13.25
C TYR A 378 11.79 25.20 -13.08
N GLU A 379 11.03 25.15 -14.17
CA GLU A 379 9.55 25.08 -14.08
C GLU A 379 9.09 23.62 -13.90
N VAL A 380 9.83 22.70 -14.52
CA VAL A 380 9.62 21.25 -14.50
C VAL A 380 10.98 20.61 -14.27
N VAL A 381 11.08 19.73 -13.29
CA VAL A 381 12.26 18.91 -13.01
C VAL A 381 12.13 17.60 -13.78
N GLN A 382 13.17 17.21 -14.51
CA GLN A 382 13.21 16.02 -15.35
C GLN A 382 14.57 15.29 -15.21
N PRO A 383 14.71 14.07 -15.75
CA PRO A 383 15.97 13.33 -15.69
C PRO A 383 17.18 14.16 -16.17
N GLY A 384 18.19 14.25 -15.32
CA GLY A 384 19.41 15.02 -15.54
C GLY A 384 19.47 16.34 -14.75
N ASP A 385 18.34 16.88 -14.31
CA ASP A 385 18.30 18.11 -13.52
C ASP A 385 18.86 17.88 -12.10
N THR A 386 19.51 18.91 -11.57
CA THR A 386 20.21 18.85 -10.28
C THR A 386 19.95 20.08 -9.43
N ARG A 387 19.97 19.92 -8.11
CA ARG A 387 20.00 21.03 -7.15
C ARG A 387 21.06 20.80 -6.09
N GLN A 388 21.82 21.83 -5.76
CA GLN A 388 22.78 21.80 -4.67
C GLN A 388 22.12 22.34 -3.40
N VAL A 389 22.39 21.67 -2.29
CA VAL A 389 21.87 22.02 -0.97
C VAL A 389 23.06 22.09 -0.02
N GLU A 390 23.30 23.26 0.54
CA GLU A 390 24.26 23.44 1.62
C GLU A 390 23.70 22.84 2.92
N VAL A 391 24.47 21.95 3.55
CA VAL A 391 24.08 21.20 4.75
C VAL A 391 25.02 21.54 5.90
N ASN A 392 24.59 22.43 6.78
CA ASN A 392 25.46 22.93 7.87
C ASN A 392 25.88 21.78 8.81
N THR A 393 27.18 21.73 9.13
CA THR A 393 28.01 20.55 9.49
C THR A 393 27.78 19.83 10.80
N THR A 394 26.64 20.02 11.47
CA THR A 394 26.33 19.08 12.55
C THR A 394 25.98 17.74 11.92
N GLU A 395 26.66 16.64 12.31
CA GLU A 395 26.52 15.27 11.74
C GLU A 395 25.10 14.65 11.78
N ASN A 396 24.09 15.43 12.13
CA ASN A 396 22.73 15.01 12.43
C ASN A 396 21.69 15.56 11.43
N TRP A 397 22.06 15.75 10.16
CA TRP A 397 21.12 16.18 9.13
C TRP A 397 20.65 15.04 8.22
N GLN A 398 19.49 15.20 7.60
CA GLN A 398 18.98 14.43 6.46
C GLN A 398 18.45 15.39 5.40
N ILE A 399 18.41 14.98 4.14
CA ILE A 399 17.69 15.72 3.10
C ILE A 399 16.42 14.96 2.78
N ASN A 400 15.28 15.64 2.93
CA ASN A 400 14.01 15.13 2.49
C ASN A 400 13.57 15.88 1.23
N ILE A 401 13.25 15.13 0.19
CA ILE A 401 12.51 15.66 -0.94
C ILE A 401 11.04 15.41 -0.64
N ALA A 402 10.28 16.48 -0.46
CA ALA A 402 8.84 16.38 -0.39
C ALA A 402 8.24 16.88 -1.70
N ALA A 403 7.08 16.32 -2.03
CA ALA A 403 6.24 16.82 -3.09
C ALA A 403 4.86 17.19 -2.53
N GLU A 404 4.31 18.31 -2.98
CA GLU A 404 2.96 18.76 -2.68
C GLU A 404 2.05 18.50 -3.88
N ALA A 405 0.80 18.13 -3.60
CA ALA A 405 -0.19 18.01 -4.66
C ALA A 405 -0.86 19.36 -4.88
N LYS A 406 -1.06 19.73 -6.15
CA LYS A 406 -1.58 21.03 -6.62
C LYS A 406 -2.90 21.48 -5.96
N GLU A 407 -3.65 20.55 -5.34
CA GLU A 407 -4.96 20.77 -4.73
C GLU A 407 -5.08 20.15 -3.32
N SER A 408 -3.97 19.75 -2.69
CA SER A 408 -3.97 19.09 -1.38
C SER A 408 -3.24 19.89 -0.32
N VAL A 409 -3.75 19.84 0.91
CA VAL A 409 -3.08 20.34 2.12
C VAL A 409 -2.08 19.32 2.68
N ALA A 410 -1.91 18.18 2.02
CA ALA A 410 -1.03 17.09 2.45
C ALA A 410 0.12 16.93 1.44
N GLY A 411 1.31 17.42 1.82
CA GLY A 411 2.56 17.03 1.18
C GLY A 411 2.94 15.58 1.51
N TRP A 412 3.80 14.97 0.70
CA TRP A 412 4.41 13.67 1.01
C TRP A 412 5.92 13.72 0.81
N THR A 413 6.65 12.88 1.53
CA THR A 413 8.10 12.71 1.31
C THR A 413 8.30 11.67 0.20
N GLU A 414 8.92 12.08 -0.91
CA GLU A 414 9.36 11.18 -1.97
C GLU A 414 10.51 10.31 -1.49
N ILE A 415 11.54 10.92 -0.90
CA ILE A 415 12.72 10.22 -0.44
C ILE A 415 13.42 10.97 0.70
N SER A 416 14.07 10.22 1.58
CA SER A 416 14.94 10.72 2.65
C SER A 416 16.35 10.23 2.40
N TYR A 417 17.28 11.14 2.18
CA TYR A 417 18.71 10.87 2.13
C TYR A 417 19.34 11.11 3.49
N VAL A 418 20.13 10.14 3.95
CA VAL A 418 20.91 10.21 5.19
C VAL A 418 22.38 10.18 4.82
N PRO A 419 23.24 11.04 5.39
CA PRO A 419 24.66 11.03 5.08
C PRO A 419 25.29 9.65 5.37
N PRO A 420 26.21 9.16 4.51
CA PRO A 420 26.83 7.85 4.62
C PRO A 420 27.46 7.55 5.99
N SER A 421 27.94 8.58 6.70
CA SER A 421 28.50 8.47 8.06
C SER A 421 27.53 7.89 9.10
N ARG A 422 26.21 7.83 8.81
CA ARG A 422 25.19 7.25 9.70
C ARG A 422 24.62 5.93 9.22
N VAL A 423 25.03 5.41 8.06
CA VAL A 423 24.47 4.15 7.52
C VAL A 423 24.99 2.91 8.29
N THR A 424 26.02 3.10 9.13
CA THR A 424 26.73 2.06 9.88
C THR A 424 26.33 1.86 11.34
N ASP A 425 25.33 2.59 11.86
CA ASP A 425 24.84 2.44 13.24
C ASP A 425 23.44 1.82 13.33
#